data_AF-A0A223VAD4-F1
#
_entry.id   AF-A0A223VAD4-F1
#
_cell.length_a   1.000
_cell.length_b   1.000
_cell.length_c   1.000
_cell.angle_alpha   90.00
_cell.angle_beta   90.00
_cell.angle_gamma   90.00
#
_symmetry.space_group_name_H-M   'P 1'
#
loop_
_entity.id
_entity.type
_entity.pdbx_description
1 polymer ?
#
loop_
_entity_poly.entity_id
_entity_poly.type
_entity_poly.pdbx_seq_one_letter_code
_entity_poly.pdbx_strand_id
1 'polypeptide(L)'
;MKTSKYLATTLVLLTTFFALAQNGKETVQDHLQIKVGNAQLERDTKELEAFKEEVSQFQTALENNDTKLADRYRQGILKAIEREIQQAEGKVARAKREVVQSSVEKGTNRREKRRNRRGYEGTQDDRRDMRRDRRNTRDDRRDKRDDVADRAELEARLENQKALYENAKADETLGNGILEKFIATMNNDLLETQEEIREDKGELREDRRERRDDRRERKENRLNG
;
A
#
# COMPACT_ATOMS: atom_id res chain seq x y z
N MET A 1 2.92 -12.15 59.85
CA MET A 1 2.37 -11.50 58.64
C MET A 1 3.52 -11.10 57.70
N LYS A 2 3.89 -11.98 56.76
CA LYS A 2 5.01 -11.75 55.81
C LYS A 2 4.71 -12.47 54.48
N THR A 3 3.77 -11.96 53.67
CA THR A 3 3.41 -12.60 52.37
C THR A 3 3.00 -11.59 51.28
N SER A 4 3.52 -10.36 51.30
CA SER A 4 3.11 -9.32 50.33
C SER A 4 4.28 -8.62 49.64
N LYS A 5 5.34 -9.35 49.29
CA LYS A 5 6.49 -8.79 48.53
C LYS A 5 6.80 -9.49 47.20
N TYR A 6 6.09 -10.57 46.85
CA TYR A 6 6.35 -11.35 45.64
C TYR A 6 5.33 -11.15 44.50
N LEU A 7 4.29 -10.34 44.71
CA LEU A 7 3.26 -10.05 43.69
C LEU A 7 3.60 -8.84 42.80
N ALA A 8 4.56 -7.99 43.20
CA ALA A 8 4.94 -6.81 42.43
C ALA A 8 6.04 -7.08 41.38
N THR A 9 6.82 -8.17 41.54
CA THR A 9 7.92 -8.53 40.63
C THR A 9 7.48 -9.36 39.43
N THR A 10 6.32 -10.00 39.47
CA THR A 10 5.76 -10.78 38.34
C THR A 10 5.02 -9.92 37.31
N LEU A 11 4.57 -8.71 37.68
CA LEU A 11 3.82 -7.82 36.78
C LEU A 11 4.73 -7.01 35.83
N VAL A 12 5.98 -6.72 36.24
CA VAL A 12 6.96 -5.96 35.44
C VAL A 12 7.61 -6.80 34.33
N LEU A 13 7.53 -8.13 34.43
CA LEU A 13 8.06 -9.06 33.41
C LEU A 13 7.10 -9.29 32.24
N LEU A 14 5.81 -8.91 32.36
CA LEU A 14 4.81 -9.10 31.32
C LEU A 14 4.78 -7.96 30.28
N THR A 15 5.23 -6.75 30.61
CA THR A 15 5.16 -5.59 29.71
C THR A 15 6.28 -5.56 28.66
N THR A 16 7.40 -6.24 28.89
CA THR A 16 8.50 -6.31 27.91
C THR A 16 8.28 -7.32 26.78
N PHE A 17 7.34 -8.28 26.94
CA PHE A 17 6.97 -9.22 25.89
C PHE A 17 6.05 -8.61 24.82
N PHE A 18 5.23 -7.61 25.15
CA PHE A 18 4.32 -7.00 24.17
C PHE A 18 5.03 -6.18 23.10
N ALA A 19 6.11 -5.46 23.45
CA ALA A 19 6.89 -4.69 22.48
C ALA A 19 7.69 -5.57 21.49
N LEU A 20 8.15 -6.75 21.93
CA LEU A 20 8.81 -7.72 21.04
C LEU A 20 7.80 -8.42 20.09
N ALA A 21 6.55 -8.56 20.53
CA ALA A 21 5.47 -9.15 19.74
C ALA A 21 4.94 -8.20 18.65
N GLN A 22 4.98 -6.87 18.85
CA GLN A 22 4.57 -5.89 17.84
C GLN A 22 5.55 -5.86 16.65
N ASN A 23 6.85 -5.73 16.91
CA ASN A 23 7.88 -5.71 15.86
C ASN A 23 7.94 -7.02 15.04
N GLY A 24 7.55 -8.15 15.64
CA GLY A 24 7.46 -9.44 14.93
C GLY A 24 6.26 -9.50 13.99
N LYS A 25 5.14 -8.86 14.34
CA LYS A 25 3.93 -8.80 13.50
C LYS A 25 4.13 -7.89 12.29
N GLU A 26 4.76 -6.73 12.49
CA GLU A 26 5.12 -5.78 11.42
C GLU A 26 5.98 -6.47 10.36
N THR A 27 7.11 -7.08 10.75
CA THR A 27 7.98 -7.79 9.79
C THR A 27 7.27 -8.92 9.03
N VAL A 28 6.34 -9.63 9.68
CA VAL A 28 5.54 -10.67 9.00
C VAL A 28 4.57 -10.04 8.00
N GLN A 29 3.97 -8.90 8.35
CA GLN A 29 3.08 -8.15 7.47
C GLN A 29 3.84 -7.62 6.23
N ASP A 30 5.01 -7.01 6.40
CA ASP A 30 5.82 -6.50 5.28
C ASP A 30 6.22 -7.63 4.32
N HIS A 31 6.59 -8.80 4.86
CA HIS A 31 6.89 -9.97 4.04
C HIS A 31 5.67 -10.49 3.28
N LEU A 32 4.48 -10.41 3.87
CA LEU A 32 3.23 -10.76 3.20
C LEU A 32 2.89 -9.74 2.11
N GLN A 33 3.06 -8.44 2.36
CA GLN A 33 2.85 -7.37 1.37
C GLN A 33 3.75 -7.57 0.16
N ILE A 34 5.06 -7.75 0.37
CA ILE A 34 6.02 -8.04 -0.71
C ILE A 34 5.61 -9.30 -1.48
N LYS A 35 5.19 -10.36 -0.79
CA LYS A 35 4.76 -11.60 -1.45
C LYS A 35 3.54 -11.37 -2.33
N VAL A 36 2.54 -10.64 -1.81
CA VAL A 36 1.33 -10.29 -2.54
C VAL A 36 1.67 -9.39 -3.74
N GLY A 37 2.51 -8.37 -3.54
CA GLY A 37 2.98 -7.47 -4.59
C GLY A 37 3.68 -8.22 -5.73
N ASN A 38 4.61 -9.14 -5.42
CA ASN A 38 5.28 -9.93 -6.47
C ASN A 38 4.29 -10.83 -7.25
N ALA A 39 3.31 -11.43 -6.57
CA ALA A 39 2.30 -12.25 -7.22
C ALA A 39 1.36 -11.41 -8.11
N GLN A 40 1.04 -10.19 -7.69
CA GLN A 40 0.28 -9.23 -8.48
C GLN A 40 1.09 -8.80 -9.72
N LEU A 41 2.35 -8.42 -9.53
CA LEU A 41 3.25 -8.03 -10.62
C LEU A 41 3.39 -9.12 -11.68
N GLU A 42 3.56 -10.39 -11.27
CA GLU A 42 3.62 -11.52 -12.19
C GLU A 42 2.33 -11.68 -13.01
N ARG A 43 1.17 -11.55 -12.35
CA ARG A 43 -0.13 -11.64 -13.02
C ARG A 43 -0.31 -10.51 -14.02
N ASP A 44 -0.09 -9.27 -13.59
CA ASP A 44 -0.32 -8.08 -14.40
C ASP A 44 0.65 -8.05 -15.61
N THR A 45 1.88 -8.56 -15.43
CA THR A 45 2.83 -8.73 -16.54
C THR A 45 2.27 -9.69 -17.59
N LYS A 46 1.74 -10.85 -17.18
CA LYS A 46 1.13 -11.81 -18.11
C LYS A 46 -0.13 -11.25 -18.76
N GLU A 47 -0.96 -10.52 -18.02
CA GLU A 47 -2.16 -9.87 -18.57
C GLU A 47 -1.79 -8.82 -19.62
N LEU A 48 -0.74 -8.02 -19.38
CA LEU A 48 -0.23 -7.06 -20.35
C LEU A 48 0.35 -7.72 -21.61
N GLU A 49 1.11 -8.81 -21.45
CA GLU A 49 1.66 -9.56 -22.59
C GLU A 49 0.55 -10.15 -23.45
N ALA A 50 -0.45 -10.78 -22.83
CA ALA A 50 -1.62 -11.32 -23.51
C ALA A 50 -2.42 -10.20 -24.21
N PHE A 51 -2.58 -9.05 -23.57
CA PHE A 51 -3.25 -7.89 -24.18
C PHE A 51 -2.51 -7.38 -25.42
N LYS A 52 -1.18 -7.25 -25.35
CA LYS A 52 -0.34 -6.85 -26.50
C LYS A 52 -0.44 -7.84 -27.66
N GLU A 53 -0.48 -9.14 -27.35
CA GLU A 53 -0.68 -10.18 -28.36
C GLU A 53 -2.05 -10.04 -29.04
N GLU A 54 -3.14 -9.87 -28.28
CA GLU A 54 -4.48 -9.65 -28.84
C GLU A 54 -4.53 -8.40 -29.74
N VAL A 55 -3.89 -7.31 -29.32
CA VAL A 55 -3.77 -6.08 -30.12
C VAL A 55 -3.02 -6.33 -31.44
N SER A 56 -1.92 -7.06 -31.40
CA SER A 56 -1.16 -7.40 -32.61
C SER A 56 -1.99 -8.27 -33.57
N GLN A 57 -2.70 -9.26 -33.05
CA GLN A 57 -3.54 -10.14 -33.87
C GLN A 57 -4.73 -9.39 -34.48
N PHE A 58 -5.31 -8.45 -33.73
CA PHE A 58 -6.33 -7.54 -34.24
C PHE A 58 -5.83 -6.70 -35.42
N GLN A 59 -4.65 -6.09 -35.28
CA GLN A 59 -4.03 -5.30 -36.36
C GLN A 59 -3.77 -6.14 -37.61
N THR A 60 -3.21 -7.35 -37.45
CA THR A 60 -3.01 -8.28 -38.57
C THR A 60 -4.33 -8.69 -39.24
N ALA A 61 -5.42 -8.88 -38.46
CA ALA A 61 -6.73 -9.18 -39.03
C ALA A 61 -7.28 -8.00 -39.86
N LEU A 62 -7.08 -6.76 -39.39
CA LEU A 62 -7.44 -5.55 -40.15
C LEU A 62 -6.64 -5.43 -41.45
N GLU A 63 -5.32 -5.63 -41.41
CA GLU A 63 -4.45 -5.58 -42.59
C GLU A 63 -4.84 -6.60 -43.66
N ASN A 64 -5.28 -7.79 -43.23
CA ASN A 64 -5.76 -8.86 -44.10
C ASN A 64 -7.21 -8.68 -44.55
N ASN A 65 -7.91 -7.63 -44.10
CA ASN A 65 -9.34 -7.39 -44.32
C ASN A 65 -10.25 -8.55 -43.82
N ASP A 66 -9.80 -9.32 -42.82
CA ASP A 66 -10.62 -10.36 -42.19
C ASP A 66 -11.50 -9.74 -41.09
N THR A 67 -12.62 -9.18 -41.52
CA THR A 67 -13.57 -8.46 -40.65
C THR A 67 -14.13 -9.31 -39.51
N LYS A 68 -14.35 -10.62 -39.73
CA LYS A 68 -14.88 -11.51 -38.70
C LYS A 68 -13.85 -11.77 -37.62
N LEU A 69 -12.59 -12.00 -38.02
CA LEU A 69 -11.51 -12.23 -37.08
C LEU A 69 -11.16 -10.94 -36.33
N ALA A 70 -11.17 -9.79 -37.01
CA ALA A 70 -10.97 -8.48 -36.40
C ALA A 70 -12.05 -8.18 -35.33
N ASP A 71 -13.33 -8.40 -35.63
CA ASP A 71 -14.40 -8.20 -34.64
C ASP A 71 -14.25 -9.12 -33.42
N ARG A 72 -13.84 -10.37 -33.62
CA ARG A 72 -13.56 -11.30 -32.51
C ARG A 72 -12.45 -10.76 -31.60
N TYR A 73 -11.32 -10.32 -32.16
CA TYR A 73 -10.24 -9.76 -31.34
C TYR A 73 -10.63 -8.45 -30.67
N ARG A 74 -11.36 -7.58 -31.38
CA ARG A 74 -11.92 -6.36 -30.80
C ARG A 74 -12.77 -6.64 -29.56
N GLN A 75 -13.67 -7.63 -29.63
CA GLN A 75 -14.47 -8.02 -28.47
C GLN A 75 -13.61 -8.54 -27.31
N GLY A 76 -12.54 -9.28 -27.61
CA GLY A 76 -11.54 -9.72 -26.62
C GLY A 76 -10.87 -8.53 -25.91
N ILE A 77 -10.36 -7.59 -26.71
CA ILE A 77 -9.71 -6.37 -26.23
C ILE A 77 -10.67 -5.53 -25.36
N LEU A 78 -11.90 -5.30 -25.82
CA LEU A 78 -12.89 -4.54 -25.05
C LEU A 78 -13.22 -5.21 -23.71
N LYS A 79 -13.31 -6.54 -23.70
CA LYS A 79 -13.53 -7.31 -22.46
C LYS A 79 -12.32 -7.24 -21.52
N ALA A 80 -11.10 -7.25 -22.06
CA ALA A 80 -9.89 -7.07 -21.26
C ALA A 80 -9.83 -5.67 -20.64
N ILE A 81 -10.15 -4.62 -21.41
CA ILE A 81 -10.23 -3.24 -20.92
C ILE A 81 -11.30 -3.12 -19.82
N GLU A 82 -12.47 -3.71 -20.02
CA GLU A 82 -13.55 -3.70 -19.02
C GLU A 82 -13.12 -4.38 -17.71
N ARG A 83 -12.42 -5.52 -17.80
CA ARG A 83 -11.87 -6.22 -16.62
C ARG A 83 -10.89 -5.34 -15.87
N GLU A 84 -9.97 -4.67 -16.57
CA GLU A 84 -9.00 -3.76 -15.96
C GLU A 84 -9.69 -2.60 -15.23
N ILE A 85 -10.71 -1.99 -15.85
CA ILE A 85 -11.51 -0.94 -15.21
C ILE A 85 -12.17 -1.44 -13.92
N GLN A 86 -12.74 -2.66 -13.93
CA GLN A 86 -13.33 -3.25 -12.71
C GLN A 86 -12.29 -3.47 -11.60
N GLN A 87 -11.06 -3.87 -11.97
CA GLN A 87 -9.97 -4.00 -11.01
C GLN A 87 -9.55 -2.64 -10.43
N ALA A 88 -9.43 -1.62 -11.29
CA ALA A 88 -9.12 -0.25 -10.89
C ALA A 88 -10.22 0.35 -9.98
N GLU A 89 -11.50 0.10 -10.25
CA GLU A 89 -12.61 0.45 -9.34
C GLU A 89 -12.44 -0.20 -7.96
N GLY A 90 -12.02 -1.47 -7.93
CA GLY A 90 -11.69 -2.17 -6.70
C GLY A 90 -10.51 -1.53 -5.94
N LYS A 91 -9.46 -1.08 -6.65
CA LYS A 91 -8.33 -0.35 -6.07
C LYS A 91 -8.78 0.99 -5.47
N VAL A 92 -9.53 1.81 -6.22
CA VAL A 92 -10.10 3.09 -5.74
C VAL A 92 -10.99 2.89 -4.52
N ALA A 93 -11.82 1.85 -4.51
CA ALA A 93 -12.69 1.57 -3.38
C ALA A 93 -11.90 1.19 -2.11
N ARG A 94 -10.75 0.52 -2.25
CA ARG A 94 -9.84 0.23 -1.13
C ARG A 94 -9.15 1.50 -0.62
N ALA A 95 -8.57 2.30 -1.52
CA ALA A 95 -7.95 3.58 -1.18
C ALA A 95 -8.91 4.53 -0.45
N LYS A 96 -10.20 4.54 -0.85
CA LYS A 96 -11.26 5.27 -0.13
C LYS A 96 -11.43 4.82 1.32
N ARG A 97 -11.36 3.51 1.58
CA ARG A 97 -11.46 2.95 2.93
C ARG A 97 -10.23 3.27 3.76
N GLU A 98 -9.04 3.20 3.16
CA GLU A 98 -7.76 3.54 3.81
C GLU A 98 -7.76 5.00 4.28
N VAL A 99 -8.11 5.96 3.41
CA VAL A 99 -8.24 7.37 3.79
C VAL A 99 -9.21 7.58 4.97
N VAL A 100 -10.30 6.82 5.01
CA VAL A 100 -11.27 6.86 6.12
C VAL A 100 -10.65 6.29 7.39
N GLN A 101 -9.94 5.16 7.30
CA GLN A 101 -9.25 4.54 8.41
C GLN A 101 -8.18 5.48 9.00
N SER A 102 -7.28 6.03 8.20
CA SER A 102 -6.25 6.99 8.62
C SER A 102 -6.87 8.25 9.24
N SER A 103 -8.06 8.63 8.79
CA SER A 103 -8.83 9.72 9.41
C SER A 103 -9.36 9.38 10.81
N VAL A 104 -9.80 8.14 11.01
CA VAL A 104 -10.25 7.63 12.32
C VAL A 104 -9.07 7.51 13.28
N GLU A 105 -7.95 6.94 12.84
CA GLU A 105 -6.72 6.75 13.63
C GLU A 105 -6.13 8.09 14.12
N LYS A 106 -6.07 9.09 13.24
CA LYS A 106 -5.72 10.45 13.63
C LYS A 106 -6.67 11.02 14.70
N GLY A 107 -7.94 10.64 14.65
CA GLY A 107 -8.96 11.01 15.62
C GLY A 107 -8.77 10.36 16.98
N THR A 108 -8.46 9.06 17.02
CA THR A 108 -8.16 8.30 18.24
C THR A 108 -6.87 8.81 18.88
N ASN A 109 -5.81 9.00 18.10
CA ASN A 109 -4.52 9.52 18.58
C ASN A 109 -4.66 10.92 19.19
N ARG A 110 -5.53 11.77 18.62
CA ARG A 110 -5.86 13.08 19.21
C ARG A 110 -6.54 12.96 20.58
N ARG A 111 -7.39 11.96 20.79
CA ARG A 111 -8.08 11.71 22.08
C ARG A 111 -7.09 11.16 23.11
N GLU A 112 -6.22 10.24 22.72
CA GLU A 112 -5.19 9.67 23.58
C GLU A 112 -4.20 10.74 24.05
N LYS A 113 -3.68 11.56 23.13
CA LYS A 113 -2.82 12.70 23.47
C LYS A 113 -3.46 13.67 24.46
N ARG A 114 -4.78 13.90 24.35
CA ARG A 114 -5.52 14.71 25.33
C ARG A 114 -5.59 14.04 26.70
N ARG A 115 -5.74 12.71 26.75
CA ARG A 115 -5.72 11.93 28.00
C ARG A 115 -4.31 11.95 28.62
N ASN A 116 -3.26 11.69 27.86
CA ASN A 116 -1.86 11.74 28.32
C ASN A 116 -1.52 13.11 28.89
N ARG A 117 -1.92 14.19 28.21
CA ARG A 117 -1.72 15.55 28.70
C ARG A 117 -2.46 15.87 30.01
N ARG A 118 -3.60 15.23 30.27
CA ARG A 118 -4.36 15.41 31.53
C ARG A 118 -3.74 14.66 32.70
N GLY A 119 -3.10 13.53 32.45
CA GLY A 119 -2.39 12.72 33.45
C GLY A 119 -0.90 13.07 33.59
N TYR A 120 -0.45 14.19 33.01
CA TYR A 120 0.96 14.56 33.00
C TYR A 120 1.41 15.04 34.38
N GLU A 121 2.34 14.31 35.01
CA GLU A 121 2.91 14.63 36.33
C GLU A 121 4.35 15.17 36.22
N GLY A 122 4.92 15.19 35.01
CA GLY A 122 6.27 15.71 34.76
C GLY A 122 7.38 14.69 34.92
N THR A 123 7.02 13.41 35.10
CA THR A 123 7.94 12.29 35.23
C THR A 123 8.76 12.08 33.96
N GLN A 124 9.86 11.32 34.07
CA GLN A 124 10.66 10.97 32.91
C GLN A 124 9.86 10.16 31.87
N ASP A 125 8.95 9.31 32.33
CA ASP A 125 8.06 8.52 31.48
C ASP A 125 7.05 9.42 30.75
N ASP A 126 6.44 10.39 31.43
CA ASP A 126 5.52 11.34 30.79
C ASP A 126 6.19 12.14 29.66
N ARG A 127 7.46 12.54 29.87
CA ARG A 127 8.24 13.25 28.84
C ARG A 127 8.54 12.35 27.64
N ARG A 128 8.79 11.06 27.89
CA ARG A 128 9.01 10.06 26.85
C ARG A 128 7.73 9.81 26.05
N ASP A 129 6.59 9.67 26.72
CA ASP A 129 5.29 9.47 26.08
C ASP A 129 4.87 10.69 25.25
N MET A 130 5.05 11.90 25.77
CA MET A 130 4.80 13.12 25.02
C MET A 130 5.70 13.27 23.78
N ARG A 131 6.93 12.73 23.82
CA ARG A 131 7.83 12.70 22.64
C ARG A 131 7.34 11.69 21.61
N ARG A 132 6.88 10.51 22.04
CA ARG A 132 6.27 9.49 21.18
C ARG A 132 4.98 10.00 20.53
N ASP A 133 4.07 10.59 21.31
CA ASP A 133 2.83 11.20 20.82
C ASP A 133 3.08 12.25 19.73
N ARG A 134 4.17 13.03 19.85
CA ARG A 134 4.56 14.02 18.82
C ARG A 134 5.04 13.35 17.53
N ARG A 135 5.81 12.26 17.64
CA ARG A 135 6.27 11.48 16.49
C ARG A 135 5.08 10.84 15.78
N ASN A 136 4.27 10.08 16.49
CA ASN A 136 3.08 9.42 15.92
C ASN A 136 2.14 10.44 15.25
N THR A 137 1.88 11.59 15.89
CA THR A 137 1.04 12.65 15.27
C THR A 137 1.62 13.16 13.93
N ARG A 138 2.94 13.17 13.77
CA ARG A 138 3.61 13.61 12.53
C ARG A 138 3.45 12.54 11.46
N ASP A 139 3.61 11.28 11.83
CA ASP A 139 3.53 10.13 10.93
C ASP A 139 2.08 9.97 10.44
N ASP A 140 1.07 9.94 11.34
CA ASP A 140 -0.37 9.89 10.97
C ASP A 140 -0.80 11.01 10.00
N ARG A 141 -0.12 12.18 10.06
CA ARG A 141 -0.41 13.32 9.18
C ARG A 141 0.20 13.14 7.81
N ARG A 142 1.37 12.51 7.73
CA ARG A 142 2.04 12.15 6.50
C ARG A 142 1.23 11.06 5.82
N ASP A 143 0.97 9.94 6.50
CA ASP A 143 0.27 8.78 5.95
C ASP A 143 -1.08 9.19 5.38
N LYS A 144 -1.90 9.91 6.17
CA LYS A 144 -3.19 10.42 5.66
C LYS A 144 -3.06 11.32 4.42
N ARG A 145 -2.00 12.13 4.34
CA ARG A 145 -1.81 13.03 3.19
C ARG A 145 -1.44 12.22 1.96
N ASP A 146 -0.59 11.23 2.15
CA ASP A 146 -0.09 10.36 1.09
C ASP A 146 -1.26 9.46 0.60
N ASP A 147 -2.05 8.83 1.50
CA ASP A 147 -3.29 8.09 1.15
C ASP A 147 -4.30 8.94 0.33
N VAL A 148 -4.42 10.23 0.64
CA VAL A 148 -5.32 11.14 -0.07
C VAL A 148 -4.79 11.46 -1.46
N ALA A 149 -3.48 11.62 -1.61
CA ALA A 149 -2.83 11.84 -2.90
C ALA A 149 -2.97 10.60 -3.78
N ASP A 150 -2.65 9.42 -3.26
CA ASP A 150 -2.70 8.15 -3.98
C ASP A 150 -4.13 7.85 -4.44
N ARG A 151 -5.11 8.06 -3.55
CA ARG A 151 -6.53 7.93 -3.93
C ARG A 151 -6.90 8.87 -5.09
N ALA A 152 -6.46 10.13 -5.05
CA ALA A 152 -6.79 11.10 -6.08
C ALA A 152 -6.15 10.73 -7.42
N GLU A 153 -4.93 10.22 -7.40
CA GLU A 153 -4.25 9.71 -8.60
C GLU A 153 -4.98 8.50 -9.19
N LEU A 154 -5.35 7.52 -8.36
CA LEU A 154 -6.12 6.34 -8.78
C LEU A 154 -7.48 6.73 -9.37
N GLU A 155 -8.17 7.73 -8.80
CA GLU A 155 -9.43 8.24 -9.34
C GLU A 155 -9.24 8.88 -10.73
N ALA A 156 -8.22 9.73 -10.89
CA ALA A 156 -7.92 10.34 -12.18
C ALA A 156 -7.53 9.29 -13.24
N ARG A 157 -6.76 8.27 -12.85
CA ARG A 157 -6.38 7.17 -13.73
C ARG A 157 -7.59 6.35 -14.17
N LEU A 158 -8.49 6.02 -13.24
CA LEU A 158 -9.74 5.31 -13.53
C LEU A 158 -10.64 6.10 -14.48
N GLU A 159 -10.78 7.41 -14.29
CA GLU A 159 -11.54 8.28 -15.19
C GLU A 159 -10.97 8.27 -16.60
N ASN A 160 -9.64 8.35 -16.72
CA ASN A 160 -8.96 8.26 -18.01
C ASN A 160 -9.19 6.89 -18.69
N GLN A 161 -9.09 5.78 -17.95
CA GLN A 161 -9.36 4.44 -18.48
C GLN A 161 -10.81 4.30 -18.97
N LYS A 162 -11.79 4.82 -18.22
CA LYS A 162 -13.20 4.84 -18.64
C LYS A 162 -13.39 5.65 -19.91
N ALA A 163 -12.78 6.83 -20.01
CA ALA A 163 -12.85 7.64 -21.22
C ALA A 163 -12.24 6.92 -22.44
N LEU A 164 -11.10 6.24 -22.26
CA LEU A 164 -10.49 5.43 -23.32
C LEU A 164 -11.40 4.27 -23.75
N TYR A 165 -12.06 3.61 -22.80
CA TYR A 165 -12.98 2.52 -23.08
C TYR A 165 -14.22 2.96 -23.86
N GLU A 166 -14.83 4.09 -23.51
CA GLU A 166 -15.96 4.63 -24.27
C GLU A 166 -15.55 5.01 -25.70
N ASN A 167 -14.36 5.58 -25.88
CA ASN A 167 -13.81 5.84 -27.21
C ASN A 167 -13.55 4.54 -27.99
N ALA A 168 -13.02 3.50 -27.32
CA ALA A 168 -12.78 2.18 -27.92
C ALA A 168 -14.09 1.50 -28.36
N LYS A 169 -15.17 1.68 -27.60
CA LYS A 169 -16.50 1.17 -27.96
C LYS A 169 -17.06 1.85 -29.21
N ALA A 170 -16.85 3.16 -29.33
CA ALA A 170 -17.33 3.95 -30.46
C ALA A 170 -16.52 3.71 -31.74
N ASP A 171 -15.24 3.37 -31.64
CA ASP A 171 -14.34 3.14 -32.78
C ASP A 171 -14.20 1.63 -33.09
N GLU A 172 -14.79 1.18 -34.20
CA GLU A 172 -14.66 -0.21 -34.65
C GLU A 172 -13.23 -0.60 -35.01
N THR A 173 -12.40 0.37 -35.40
CA THR A 173 -11.00 0.14 -35.76
C THR A 173 -10.06 0.23 -34.56
N LEU A 174 -10.56 0.65 -33.39
CA LEU A 174 -9.77 0.93 -32.19
C LEU A 174 -8.57 1.84 -32.50
N GLY A 175 -8.75 2.80 -33.42
CA GLY A 175 -7.72 3.68 -33.92
C GLY A 175 -7.35 4.80 -32.96
N ASN A 176 -6.73 5.86 -33.49
CA ASN A 176 -6.41 7.09 -32.75
C ASN A 176 -5.51 6.92 -31.52
N GLY A 177 -4.69 5.88 -31.48
CA GLY A 177 -3.75 5.66 -30.39
C GLY A 177 -4.40 5.11 -29.10
N ILE A 178 -5.65 4.63 -29.16
CA ILE A 178 -6.40 4.19 -27.96
C ILE A 178 -5.70 3.01 -27.30
N LEU A 179 -5.28 2.03 -28.10
CA LEU A 179 -4.62 0.81 -27.62
C LEU A 179 -3.24 1.11 -27.04
N GLU A 180 -2.48 2.01 -27.66
CA GLU A 180 -1.18 2.48 -27.19
C GLU A 180 -1.31 3.20 -25.84
N LYS A 181 -2.32 4.05 -25.68
CA LYS A 181 -2.60 4.74 -24.40
C LYS A 181 -2.98 3.74 -23.30
N PHE A 182 -3.76 2.72 -23.64
CA PHE A 182 -4.17 1.70 -22.69
C PHE A 182 -2.97 0.83 -22.26
N ILE A 183 -2.16 0.38 -23.22
CA ILE A 183 -0.89 -0.31 -22.97
C ILE A 183 0.03 0.56 -22.10
N ALA A 184 0.13 1.86 -22.37
CA ALA A 184 0.94 2.78 -21.56
C ALA A 184 0.44 2.85 -20.12
N THR A 185 -0.88 2.85 -19.91
CA THR A 185 -1.48 2.85 -18.57
C THR A 185 -1.14 1.56 -17.83
N MET A 186 -1.32 0.39 -18.45
CA MET A 186 -0.95 -0.90 -17.84
C MET A 186 0.55 -1.00 -17.53
N ASN A 187 1.43 -0.45 -18.38
CA ASN A 187 2.87 -0.40 -18.09
C ASN A 187 3.16 0.49 -16.87
N ASN A 188 2.48 1.64 -16.75
CA ASN A 188 2.64 2.53 -15.61
C ASN A 188 2.20 1.85 -14.31
N ASP A 189 1.09 1.10 -14.33
CA ASP A 189 0.61 0.32 -13.17
C ASP A 189 1.64 -0.75 -12.73
N LEU A 190 2.32 -1.40 -13.69
CA LEU A 190 3.42 -2.32 -13.40
C LEU A 190 4.62 -1.60 -12.77
N LEU A 191 5.00 -0.43 -13.28
CA LEU A 191 6.11 0.36 -12.75
C LEU A 191 5.84 0.86 -11.33
N GLU A 192 4.61 1.31 -11.07
CA GLU A 192 4.15 1.69 -9.74
C GLU A 192 4.23 0.51 -8.77
N THR A 193 3.69 -0.65 -9.14
CA THR A 193 3.78 -1.88 -8.34
C THR A 193 5.23 -2.29 -8.07
N GLN A 194 6.14 -2.10 -9.03
CA GLN A 194 7.57 -2.37 -8.83
C GLN A 194 8.23 -1.41 -7.85
N GLU A 195 7.87 -0.12 -7.92
CA GLU A 195 8.41 0.89 -7.01
C GLU A 195 7.88 0.67 -5.59
N GLU A 196 6.58 0.37 -5.42
CA GLU A 196 6.00 -0.01 -4.12
C GLU A 196 6.77 -1.18 -3.48
N ILE A 197 7.00 -2.26 -4.23
CA ILE A 197 7.79 -3.42 -3.74
C ILE A 197 9.23 -3.02 -3.39
N ARG A 198 9.79 -2.04 -4.08
CA ARG A 198 11.16 -1.54 -3.83
C ARG A 198 11.21 -0.74 -2.53
N GLU A 199 10.21 0.10 -2.31
CA GLU A 199 10.02 0.88 -1.09
C GLU A 199 9.81 -0.05 0.12
N ASP A 200 8.90 -1.01 0.05
CA ASP A 200 8.66 -2.03 1.10
C ASP A 200 9.96 -2.76 1.51
N LYS A 201 10.79 -3.11 0.51
CA LYS A 201 12.10 -3.74 0.76
C LYS A 201 13.09 -2.78 1.39
N GLY A 202 13.00 -1.49 1.09
CA GLY A 202 13.77 -0.42 1.70
C GLY A 202 13.43 -0.28 3.17
N GLU A 203 12.16 -0.16 3.50
CA GLU A 203 11.64 -0.06 4.87
C GLU A 203 12.08 -1.26 5.72
N LEU A 204 11.93 -2.48 5.20
CA LEU A 204 12.44 -3.69 5.86
C LEU A 204 13.94 -3.65 6.19
N ARG A 205 14.76 -2.96 5.39
CA ARG A 205 16.19 -2.80 5.66
C ARG A 205 16.43 -1.76 6.74
N GLU A 206 15.67 -0.68 6.74
CA GLU A 206 15.75 0.37 7.75
C GLU A 206 15.33 -0.18 9.12
N ASP A 207 14.20 -0.87 9.20
CA ASP A 207 13.74 -1.54 10.43
C ASP A 207 14.76 -2.52 11.00
N ARG A 208 15.48 -3.23 10.13
CA ARG A 208 16.55 -4.13 10.56
C ARG A 208 17.73 -3.38 11.15
N ARG A 209 18.08 -2.20 10.61
CA ARG A 209 19.14 -1.33 11.13
C ARG A 209 18.73 -0.76 12.48
N GLU A 210 17.52 -0.21 12.60
CA GLU A 210 17.01 0.33 13.86
C GLU A 210 17.00 -0.73 14.96
N ARG A 211 16.53 -1.94 14.66
CA ARG A 211 16.56 -3.09 15.60
C ARG A 211 17.98 -3.49 16.04
N ARG A 212 19.00 -3.21 15.24
CA ARG A 212 20.40 -3.48 15.61
C ARG A 212 20.93 -2.40 16.52
N ASP A 213 20.61 -1.14 16.23
CA ASP A 213 21.03 0.01 17.00
C ASP A 213 20.36 0.02 18.39
N ASP A 214 19.06 -0.28 18.46
CA ASP A 214 18.33 -0.49 19.72
C ASP A 214 18.98 -1.55 20.61
N ARG A 215 19.41 -2.67 20.00
CA ARG A 215 20.10 -3.74 20.73
C ARG A 215 21.46 -3.30 21.25
N ARG A 216 22.16 -2.46 20.48
CA ARG A 216 23.46 -1.90 20.87
C ARG A 216 23.29 -0.89 22.02
N GLU A 217 22.34 0.03 21.92
CA GLU A 217 22.04 1.02 22.96
C GLU A 217 21.63 0.34 24.27
N ARG A 218 20.76 -0.70 24.21
CA ARG A 218 20.40 -1.50 25.39
C ARG A 218 21.60 -2.18 26.03
N LYS A 219 22.58 -2.62 25.25
CA LYS A 219 23.81 -3.25 25.75
C LYS A 219 24.72 -2.21 26.41
N GLU A 220 24.87 -1.04 25.80
CA GLU A 220 25.70 0.06 26.33
C GLU A 220 25.10 0.62 27.63
N ASN A 221 23.78 0.81 27.70
CA ASN A 221 23.09 1.24 28.92
C ASN A 221 23.17 0.22 30.07
N ARG A 222 23.30 -1.08 29.78
CA ARG A 222 23.53 -2.12 30.80
C ARG A 222 24.96 -2.17 31.32
N LEU A 223 25.92 -1.63 30.57
CA LEU A 223 27.35 -1.63 30.93
C LEU A 223 27.75 -0.35 31.68
N ASN A 224 27.02 0.76 31.48
CA ASN A 224 27.33 2.07 32.02
C ASN A 224 26.43 2.51 33.19
N GLY A 225 25.48 1.69 33.62
CA GLY A 225 24.58 1.92 34.76
C GLY A 225 24.71 0.83 35.79
#